data_AF-A0A6P0WWH8-F1
#
_entry.id   AF-A0A6P0WWH8-F1
#
_cell.length_a   1.000
_cell.length_b   1.000
_cell.length_c   1.000
_cell.angle_alpha   90.00
_cell.angle_beta   90.00
_cell.angle_gamma   90.00
#
_symmetry.space_group_name_H-M   'P 1'
#
loop_
_entity.id
_entity.type
_entity.pdbx_description
1 polymer ?
#
loop_
_entity_poly.entity_id
_entity_poly.type
_entity_poly.pdbx_seq_one_letter_code
_entity_poly.pdbx_strand_id
1 'polypeptide(L)'
;MSKSISKCLVIDASVARAAGPPHTSHPTSSNCRIFLETVMKICHKIVMTPEIRQEWDQHQSRFARQWLATMVAKKKLLPLKNLPRIFIKFL
;
A
#
# COMPACT_ATOMS: atom_id res chain seq x y z
N MET A 1 -25.49 -5.87 -8.06
CA MET A 1 -24.30 -5.37 -7.31
C MET A 1 -23.08 -6.13 -7.80
N SER A 2 -22.11 -5.48 -8.46
CA SER A 2 -20.87 -6.16 -8.82
C SER A 2 -20.10 -6.50 -7.56
N LYS A 3 -19.73 -7.78 -7.40
CA LYS A 3 -18.89 -8.23 -6.28
C LYS A 3 -17.55 -7.50 -6.40
N SER A 4 -17.22 -6.60 -5.46
CA SER A 4 -15.93 -5.93 -5.48
C SER A 4 -14.85 -6.98 -5.24
N ILE A 5 -14.08 -7.28 -6.28
CA ILE A 5 -13.00 -8.26 -6.18
C ILE A 5 -11.86 -7.61 -5.40
N SER A 6 -11.67 -8.02 -4.14
CA SER A 6 -10.49 -7.64 -3.37
C SER A 6 -9.24 -8.17 -4.08
N LYS A 7 -8.33 -7.29 -4.48
CA LYS A 7 -7.06 -7.65 -5.14
C LYS A 7 -5.89 -7.65 -4.16
N CYS A 8 -4.82 -8.33 -4.57
CA CYS A 8 -3.51 -8.27 -3.92
C CYS A 8 -2.61 -7.34 -4.72
N LEU A 9 -2.10 -6.27 -4.10
CA LEU A 9 -1.31 -5.24 -4.76
C LEU A 9 0.13 -5.28 -4.26
N VAL A 10 1.07 -5.14 -5.18
CA VAL A 10 2.45 -4.75 -4.87
C VAL A 10 2.53 -3.25 -5.13
N ILE A 11 2.94 -2.49 -4.11
CA ILE A 11 3.00 -1.03 -4.18
C ILE A 11 4.46 -0.62 -4.08
N ASP A 12 4.92 0.12 -5.09
CA ASP A 12 6.28 0.65 -5.14
C ASP A 12 6.59 1.55 -3.93
N ALA A 13 7.83 1.49 -3.44
CA ALA A 13 8.34 2.38 -2.41
C ALA A 13 8.30 3.84 -2.85
N SER A 14 8.36 4.13 -4.16
CA SER A 14 8.19 5.50 -4.68
C SER A 14 6.83 6.12 -4.29
N VAL A 15 5.75 5.33 -4.31
CA VAL A 15 4.40 5.75 -3.88
C VAL A 15 4.35 5.96 -2.37
N ALA A 16 4.95 5.04 -1.59
CA ALA A 16 5.03 5.14 -0.14
C ALA A 16 5.86 6.34 0.33
N ARG A 17 6.93 6.66 -0.40
CA ARG A 17 7.77 7.84 -0.19
C ARG A 17 7.03 9.12 -0.54
N ALA A 18 6.36 9.14 -1.70
CA ALA A 18 5.68 10.32 -2.22
C ALA A 18 4.44 10.69 -1.40
N ALA A 19 3.77 9.73 -0.74
CA ALA A 19 2.61 9.98 0.11
C ALA A 19 2.99 10.80 1.36
N GLY A 20 3.13 12.11 1.21
CA GLY A 20 3.49 13.04 2.27
C GLY A 20 2.39 13.25 3.31
N PRO A 21 2.69 13.95 4.42
CA PRO A 21 1.73 14.24 5.49
C PRO A 21 0.53 15.07 5.00
N PRO A 22 -0.64 15.02 5.69
CA PRO A 22 -1.91 15.62 5.26
C PRO A 22 -1.82 17.07 4.75
N HIS A 23 -0.92 17.87 5.33
CA HIS A 23 -0.72 19.28 5.02
C HIS A 23 0.16 19.55 3.78
N THR A 24 0.68 18.52 3.10
CA THR A 24 1.44 18.68 1.86
C THR A 24 0.50 18.85 0.67
N SER A 25 0.59 20.01 0.01
CA SER A 25 -0.26 20.39 -1.13
C SER A 25 0.26 19.91 -2.50
N HIS A 26 1.45 19.31 -2.56
CA HIS A 26 2.03 18.86 -3.84
C HIS A 26 1.12 17.79 -4.48
N PRO A 27 0.69 17.95 -5.76
CA PRO A 27 -0.28 17.06 -6.40
C PRO A 27 0.07 15.58 -6.29
N THR A 28 1.32 15.21 -6.56
CA THR A 28 1.80 13.83 -6.42
C THR A 28 1.63 13.29 -5.00
N SER A 29 1.94 14.10 -3.98
CA SER A 29 1.81 13.68 -2.58
C SER A 29 0.36 13.45 -2.21
N SER A 30 -0.53 14.36 -2.62
CA SER A 30 -1.97 14.23 -2.39
C SER A 30 -2.54 12.99 -3.09
N ASN A 31 -2.16 12.75 -4.34
CA ASN A 31 -2.63 11.61 -5.12
C ASN A 31 -2.15 10.27 -4.54
N CYS A 32 -0.88 10.16 -4.16
CA CYS A 32 -0.36 8.94 -3.51
C CYS A 32 -1.04 8.67 -2.17
N ARG A 33 -1.36 9.73 -1.40
CA ARG A 33 -2.10 9.60 -0.14
C ARG A 33 -3.52 9.08 -0.37
N ILE A 34 -4.27 9.72 -1.29
CA ILE A 34 -5.63 9.32 -1.66
C ILE A 34 -5.64 7.88 -2.17
N PHE A 35 -4.65 7.49 -2.96
CA PHE A 35 -4.49 6.12 -3.43
C PHE A 35 -4.36 5.13 -2.28
N LEU A 36 -3.44 5.35 -1.33
CA LEU A 36 -3.24 4.47 -0.17
C LEU A 36 -4.49 4.39 0.71
N GLU A 37 -5.16 5.51 0.96
CA GLU A 37 -6.43 5.54 1.69
C GLU A 37 -7.52 4.74 0.98
N THR A 38 -7.60 4.86 -0.34
CA THR A 38 -8.56 4.14 -1.18
C THR A 38 -8.30 2.63 -1.16
N VAL A 39 -7.04 2.19 -1.26
CA VAL A 39 -6.63 0.79 -1.14
C VAL A 39 -7.11 0.21 0.20
N MET A 40 -6.91 0.96 1.28
CA MET A 40 -7.34 0.56 2.62
C MET A 40 -8.87 0.47 2.72
N LYS A 41 -9.61 1.44 2.16
CA LYS A 41 -11.07 1.54 2.20
C LYS A 41 -11.78 0.47 1.38
N ILE A 42 -11.28 0.17 0.17
CA ILE A 42 -11.82 -0.85 -0.74
C ILE A 42 -11.44 -2.28 -0.27
N CYS A 43 -10.66 -2.40 0.80
CA CYS A 43 -10.23 -3.67 1.38
C CYS A 43 -9.36 -4.53 0.44
N HIS A 44 -8.52 -3.88 -0.35
CA HIS A 44 -7.42 -4.57 -1.02
C HIS A 44 -6.38 -5.05 0.01
N LYS A 45 -5.67 -6.10 -0.36
CA LYS A 45 -4.53 -6.63 0.39
C LYS A 45 -3.24 -6.15 -0.26
N ILE A 46 -2.20 -6.00 0.55
CA ILE A 46 -0.87 -5.66 0.07
C ILE A 46 0.03 -6.87 0.17
N VAL A 47 0.94 -6.97 -0.77
CA VAL A 47 1.95 -8.01 -0.84
C VAL A 47 3.27 -7.35 -0.52
N MET A 48 3.97 -7.86 0.49
CA MET A 48 5.31 -7.42 0.82
C MET A 48 6.28 -8.58 0.74
N THR A 49 7.37 -8.35 0.01
CA THR A 49 8.57 -9.17 0.05
C THR A 49 9.53 -8.56 1.08
N PRO A 50 10.50 -9.31 1.61
CA PRO A 50 11.56 -8.74 2.46
C PRO A 50 12.28 -7.56 1.80
N GLU A 51 12.51 -7.63 0.49
CA GLU A 51 13.20 -6.61 -0.31
C GLU A 51 12.36 -5.34 -0.43
N ILE A 52 11.08 -5.46 -0.80
CA ILE A 52 10.16 -4.30 -0.83
C ILE A 52 10.00 -3.70 0.56
N ARG A 53 9.94 -4.55 1.60
CA ARG A 53 9.85 -4.09 2.97
C ARG A 53 11.07 -3.26 3.36
N GLN A 54 12.27 -3.73 3.00
CA GLN A 54 13.52 -3.01 3.26
C GLN A 54 13.54 -1.66 2.55
N GLU A 55 13.12 -1.62 1.28
CA GLU A 55 13.04 -0.37 0.52
C GLU A 55 12.05 0.63 1.14
N TRP A 56 10.90 0.15 1.60
CA TRP A 56 9.95 0.95 2.36
C TRP A 56 10.56 1.45 3.66
N ASP A 57 11.25 0.61 4.42
CA ASP A 57 11.83 1.02 5.70
C ASP A 57 12.89 2.12 5.52
N GLN A 58 13.60 2.14 4.38
CA GLN A 58 14.55 3.18 4.00
C GLN A 58 13.89 4.49 3.51
N HIS A 59 12.80 4.40 2.74
CA HIS A 59 12.30 5.54 1.96
C HIS A 59 10.86 5.99 2.28
N GLN A 60 10.08 5.21 3.02
CA GLN A 60 8.66 5.52 3.26
C GLN A 60 8.48 6.80 4.07
N SER A 61 7.40 7.53 3.78
CA SER A 61 7.00 8.66 4.59
C SER A 61 6.47 8.22 5.96
N ARG A 62 6.37 9.15 6.91
CA ARG A 62 5.71 8.90 8.21
C ARG A 62 4.25 8.46 8.04
N PHE A 63 3.55 9.02 7.05
CA PHE A 63 2.18 8.63 6.72
C PHE A 63 2.12 7.18 6.24
N ALA A 64 2.97 6.81 5.28
CA ALA A 64 3.00 5.45 4.73
C ALA A 64 3.35 4.41 5.80
N ARG A 65 4.23 4.75 6.76
CA ARG A 65 4.53 3.90 7.92
C ARG A 65 3.29 3.64 8.79
N GLN A 66 2.52 4.69 9.11
CA GLN A 66 1.27 4.56 9.90
C GLN A 66 0.21 3.78 9.13
N TRP A 67 0.11 4.02 7.83
CA TRP A 67 -0.77 3.29 6.95
C TRP A 67 -0.41 1.79 6.93
N LEU A 68 0.87 1.45 6.82
CA LEU A 68 1.35 0.07 6.82
C LEU A 68 1.03 -0.63 8.14
N ALA A 69 1.25 0.03 9.28
CA ALA A 69 0.86 -0.48 10.59
C ALA A 69 -0.65 -0.77 10.66
N THR A 70 -1.47 0.11 10.07
CA THR A 70 -2.93 -0.08 9.99
C THR A 70 -3.31 -1.27 9.12
N MET A 71 -2.61 -1.48 8.00
CA MET A 71 -2.82 -2.65 7.12
C MET A 71 -2.47 -3.96 7.82
N VAL A 72 -1.38 -3.97 8.62
CA VAL A 72 -0.98 -5.10 9.46
C VAL A 72 -2.05 -5.39 10.52
N ALA A 73 -2.48 -4.37 11.28
CA ALA A 73 -3.52 -4.51 12.29
C ALA A 73 -4.84 -5.06 11.72
N LYS A 74 -5.17 -4.68 10.49
CA LYS A 74 -6.35 -5.17 9.76
C LYS A 74 -6.13 -6.52 9.06
N LYS A 75 -4.98 -7.19 9.25
CA LYS A 75 -4.61 -8.46 8.60
C LYS A 75 -4.68 -8.42 7.06
N LYS A 76 -4.33 -7.26 6.47
CA LYS A 76 -4.34 -7.02 5.01
C LYS A 76 -2.95 -7.13 4.36
N LEU A 77 -1.92 -7.47 5.12
CA LEU A 77 -0.59 -7.77 4.60
C LEU A 77 -0.44 -9.27 4.34
N LEU A 78 -0.07 -9.64 3.11
CA LEU A 78 0.20 -11.01 2.71
C LEU A 78 1.70 -11.21 2.45
N PRO A 79 2.34 -12.21 3.09
CA PRO A 79 3.67 -12.64 2.68
C PRO A 79 3.60 -13.36 1.32
N LEU A 80 4.68 -13.31 0.53
CA LEU A 80 4.75 -13.97 -0.79
C LEU A 80 4.34 -15.45 -0.76
N LYS A 81 4.67 -16.17 0.33
CA LYS A 81 4.34 -17.59 0.51
C LYS A 81 2.83 -17.88 0.51
N ASN A 82 2.01 -16.88 0.83
CA ASN A 82 0.57 -16.99 0.94
C ASN A 82 -0.15 -16.31 -0.23
N LEU A 83 0.56 -16.04 -1.34
CA LEU A 83 -0.04 -15.45 -2.52
C LEU A 83 -0.95 -16.46 -3.23
N PRO A 84 -2.25 -16.18 -3.40
CA PRO A 84 -3.02 -16.87 -4.43
C PRO A 84 -2.38 -16.54 -5.79
N ARG A 85 -2.32 -17.51 -6.72
CA ARG A 85 -1.74 -17.39 -8.08
C ARG A 85 -2.39 -16.32 -8.99
N ILE A 86 -3.20 -15.42 -8.45
CA ILE A 86 -4.15 -14.57 -9.18
C ILE A 86 -3.76 -13.09 -9.06
N PHE A 87 -3.45 -12.51 -10.22
CA PHE A 87 -3.32 -11.08 -10.54
C PHE A 87 -2.56 -10.21 -9.52
N ILE A 88 -1.23 -10.28 -9.60
CA ILE A 88 -0.36 -9.21 -9.08
C ILE A 88 -0.45 -8.04 -10.06
N LYS A 89 -0.91 -6.87 -9.57
CA LYS A 89 -0.68 -5.60 -10.26
C LYS A 89 0.45 -4.87 -9.55
N PHE A 90 1.49 -4.54 -10.30
CA PHE A 90 2.53 -3.60 -9.90
C PHE A 90 2.00 -2.19 -10.17
N LEU A 91 2.10 -1.31 -9.17
CA LEU A 91 1.65 0.08 -9.21
C LEU A 91 2.71 0.97 -8.57
#